data_AF-A0A2R6NQZ3-F1
#
_entry.id   AF-A0A2R6NQZ3-F1
#
_cell.length_a   1.000
_cell.length_b   1.000
_cell.length_c   1.000
_cell.angle_alpha   90.00
_cell.angle_beta   90.00
_cell.angle_gamma   90.00
#
_symmetry.space_group_name_H-M   'P 1'
#
loop_
_entity.id
_entity.type
_entity.pdbx_description
1 polymer ?
#
loop_
_entity_poly.entity_id
_entity_poly.type
_entity_poly.pdbx_seq_one_letter_code
_entity_poly.pdbx_strand_id
1 'polypeptide(L)'
;MSILPQAYVLILRQLTPLIYPTILVIASFSFLRRLLNVVVPTWIVVIAVLISMPSFMITRAQIFHWLNARRAARLGAVLPPRWNGKRIGNLDVLEVLRKINVDGYLSDNFWEKMHELGPTYEVSIMWDPDYVTSDVNIIKNVLATDFNNWVKGEKFDAFMKSVLGTGVFNSDGDMWK
;
A
#
# COMPACT_ATOMS: atom_id res chain seq x y z
N MET A 1 -22.03 17.20 6.06
CA MET A 1 -20.82 17.15 6.90
C MET A 1 -20.77 15.80 7.58
N SER A 2 -19.70 15.02 7.39
CA SER A 2 -19.50 13.80 8.17
C SER A 2 -19.32 14.17 9.64
N ILE A 3 -20.03 13.47 10.53
CA ILE A 3 -19.94 13.67 12.00
C ILE A 3 -18.53 13.30 12.51
N LEU A 4 -17.79 12.51 11.72
CA LEU A 4 -16.42 12.10 12.00
C LEU A 4 -15.42 12.91 11.16
N PRO A 5 -14.31 13.38 11.77
CA PRO A 5 -13.16 13.89 11.03
C PRO A 5 -12.70 12.93 9.93
N GLN A 6 -12.29 13.50 8.79
CA GLN A 6 -11.90 12.78 7.58
C GLN A 6 -10.81 11.71 7.84
N ALA A 7 -9.89 11.98 8.77
CA ALA A 7 -8.87 11.04 9.21
C ALA A 7 -9.47 9.74 9.78
N TYR A 8 -10.51 9.81 10.61
CA TYR A 8 -11.14 8.62 11.18
C TYR A 8 -11.85 7.79 10.12
N VAL A 9 -12.51 8.45 9.15
CA VAL A 9 -13.15 7.76 8.03
C VAL A 9 -12.12 6.96 7.23
N LEU A 10 -10.94 7.52 6.98
CA LEU A 10 -9.86 6.81 6.30
C LEU A 10 -9.28 5.67 7.14
N ILE A 11 -9.10 5.86 8.44
CA ILE A 11 -8.64 4.80 9.33
C ILE A 11 -9.64 3.64 9.30
N LEU A 12 -10.94 3.90 9.47
CA LEU A 12 -11.97 2.88 9.38
C LEU A 12 -11.97 2.19 8.03
N ARG A 13 -11.87 2.94 6.93
CA ARG A 13 -11.80 2.40 5.56
C ARG A 13 -10.57 1.52 5.34
N GLN A 14 -9.43 1.84 5.96
CA GLN A 14 -8.22 1.01 5.87
C GLN A 14 -8.23 -0.20 6.80
N LEU A 15 -8.88 -0.11 7.97
CA LEU A 15 -9.02 -1.21 8.91
C LEU A 15 -10.11 -2.22 8.50
N THR A 16 -11.17 -1.78 7.83
CA THR A 16 -12.27 -2.65 7.41
C THR A 16 -11.80 -3.86 6.58
N PRO A 17 -10.89 -3.71 5.58
CA PRO A 17 -10.26 -4.82 4.86
C PRO A 17 -9.60 -5.88 5.75
N LEU A 18 -9.09 -5.51 6.92
CA LEU A 18 -8.38 -6.42 7.82
C LEU A 18 -9.33 -7.34 8.60
N ILE A 19 -10.60 -6.95 8.73
CA ILE A 19 -11.60 -7.69 9.52
C ILE A 19 -12.29 -8.77 8.68
N TYR A 20 -12.48 -8.55 7.38
CA TYR A 20 -13.13 -9.51 6.46
C TYR A 20 -12.55 -10.93 6.51
N PRO A 21 -11.22 -11.16 6.41
CA PRO A 21 -10.69 -12.53 6.42
C PRO A 21 -10.99 -13.25 7.74
N THR A 22 -10.92 -12.55 8.86
CA THR A 22 -11.23 -13.09 10.19
C THR A 22 -12.70 -13.50 10.32
N ILE A 23 -13.62 -12.64 9.89
CA ILE A 23 -15.06 -12.96 9.90
C ILE A 23 -15.33 -14.16 8.99
N LEU A 24 -14.72 -14.20 7.80
CA LEU A 24 -14.92 -15.28 6.85
C LEU A 24 -14.44 -16.62 7.41
N VAL A 25 -13.31 -16.65 8.10
CA VAL A 25 -12.78 -17.87 8.76
C VAL A 25 -13.73 -18.34 9.86
N ILE A 26 -14.16 -17.45 10.76
CA ILE A 26 -15.09 -17.78 11.85
C ILE A 26 -16.44 -18.26 11.30
N ALA A 27 -16.97 -17.58 10.28
CA ALA A 27 -18.20 -17.97 9.61
C ALA A 27 -18.07 -19.34 8.94
N SER A 28 -16.95 -19.62 8.28
CA SER A 28 -16.66 -20.91 7.64
C SER A 28 -16.65 -22.05 8.67
N PHE A 29 -15.94 -21.89 9.78
CA PHE A 29 -15.91 -22.89 10.85
C PHE A 29 -17.28 -23.07 11.53
N SER A 30 -18.04 -21.99 11.70
CA SER A 30 -19.40 -22.03 12.24
C SER A 30 -20.36 -22.78 11.31
N PHE A 31 -20.21 -22.59 10.00
CA PHE A 31 -20.97 -23.28 8.97
C PHE A 31 -20.62 -24.77 8.90
N LEU A 32 -19.32 -25.11 8.90
CA LEU A 32 -18.80 -26.48 8.97
C LEU A 32 -19.35 -27.25 10.18
N ARG A 33 -19.38 -26.62 11.35
CA ARG A 33 -19.93 -27.22 12.57
C ARG A 33 -21.42 -27.53 12.44
N ARG A 34 -22.19 -26.64 11.81
CA ARG A 34 -23.65 -26.80 11.65
C ARG A 34 -24.02 -27.83 10.59
N LEU A 35 -23.28 -27.90 9.48
CA LEU A 35 -23.61 -28.77 8.35
C LEU A 35 -23.07 -30.20 8.52
N LEU A 36 -21.84 -30.33 9.03
CA LEU A 36 -21.11 -31.61 9.05
C LEU A 36 -20.94 -32.18 10.46
N ASN A 37 -21.48 -31.53 11.51
CA ASN A 37 -21.31 -31.92 12.93
C ASN A 37 -19.83 -32.13 13.35
N VAL A 38 -18.89 -31.55 12.61
CA VAL A 38 -17.46 -31.63 12.94
C VAL A 38 -17.16 -30.60 14.02
N VAL A 39 -16.72 -31.08 15.19
CA VAL A 39 -16.23 -30.24 16.27
C VAL A 39 -14.75 -29.97 16.04
N VAL A 40 -14.44 -28.78 15.52
CA VAL A 40 -13.05 -28.33 15.35
C VAL A 40 -12.52 -27.79 16.68
N PRO A 41 -11.35 -28.25 17.17
CA PRO A 41 -10.72 -27.69 18.35
C PRO A 41 -10.47 -26.19 18.24
N THR A 42 -10.70 -25.45 19.33
CA THR A 42 -10.58 -23.98 19.37
C THR A 42 -9.20 -23.47 18.94
N TRP A 43 -8.13 -24.21 19.27
CA TRP A 43 -6.76 -23.82 18.91
C TRP A 43 -6.55 -23.77 17.38
N ILE A 44 -7.21 -24.63 16.61
CA ILE A 44 -7.15 -24.60 15.14
C ILE A 44 -7.80 -23.33 14.61
N VAL A 45 -8.94 -22.94 15.18
CA VAL A 45 -9.66 -21.71 14.79
C VAL A 45 -8.80 -20.48 15.10
N VAL A 46 -8.14 -20.43 16.26
CA VAL A 46 -7.24 -19.33 16.63
C VAL A 46 -6.07 -19.23 15.65
N ILE A 47 -5.40 -20.34 15.33
CA ILE A 47 -4.31 -20.35 14.35
C ILE A 47 -4.80 -19.90 12.97
N ALA A 48 -5.95 -20.40 12.52
CA ALA A 48 -6.53 -20.03 11.24
C ALA A 48 -6.84 -18.52 11.17
N VAL A 49 -7.37 -17.93 12.25
CA VAL A 49 -7.60 -16.49 12.34
C VAL A 49 -6.30 -15.71 12.27
N LEU A 50 -5.27 -16.11 13.04
CA LEU A 50 -3.97 -15.43 13.03
C LEU A 50 -3.29 -15.45 11.65
N ILE A 51 -3.44 -16.54 10.90
CA ILE A 51 -2.85 -16.69 9.54
C ILE A 51 -3.73 -16.03 8.46
N SER A 52 -5.03 -15.86 8.71
CA SER A 52 -5.96 -15.32 7.72
C SER A 52 -5.62 -13.90 7.27
N MET A 53 -5.16 -13.05 8.18
CA MET A 53 -4.81 -11.67 7.89
C MET A 53 -3.54 -11.56 7.01
N PRO A 54 -2.37 -12.15 7.38
CA PRO A 54 -1.19 -12.09 6.54
C PRO A 54 -1.39 -12.80 5.19
N SER A 55 -2.11 -13.93 5.15
CA SER A 55 -2.41 -14.62 3.89
C SER A 55 -3.30 -13.78 2.96
N PHE A 56 -4.29 -13.08 3.50
CA PHE A 56 -5.12 -12.14 2.75
C PHE A 56 -4.30 -10.98 2.18
N MET A 57 -3.42 -10.37 2.98
CA MET A 57 -2.55 -9.29 2.53
C MET A 57 -1.60 -9.73 1.42
N ILE A 58 -0.94 -10.87 1.58
CA ILE A 58 -0.05 -11.45 0.57
C ILE A 58 -0.81 -11.73 -0.73
N THR A 59 -1.98 -12.38 -0.63
CA THR A 59 -2.81 -12.72 -1.80
C THR A 59 -3.27 -11.46 -2.53
N ARG A 60 -3.74 -10.45 -1.79
CA ARG A 60 -4.16 -9.16 -2.34
C ARG A 60 -3.00 -8.49 -3.09
N ALA A 61 -1.80 -8.48 -2.51
CA ALA A 61 -0.63 -7.89 -3.12
C ALA A 61 -0.20 -8.65 -4.39
N GLN A 62 -0.18 -9.98 -4.35
CA GLN A 62 0.12 -10.80 -5.53
C GLN A 62 -0.88 -10.53 -6.66
N ILE A 63 -2.19 -10.46 -6.36
CA ILE A 63 -3.23 -10.11 -7.33
C ILE A 63 -3.00 -8.70 -7.88
N PHE A 64 -2.73 -7.72 -7.01
CA PHE A 64 -2.45 -6.34 -7.42
C PHE A 64 -1.27 -6.27 -8.41
N HIS A 65 -0.15 -6.90 -8.08
CA HIS A 65 1.03 -6.93 -8.94
C HIS A 65 0.76 -7.65 -10.26
N TRP A 66 0.07 -8.79 -10.22
CA TRP A 66 -0.25 -9.56 -11.42
C TRP A 66 -1.19 -8.78 -12.35
N LEU A 67 -2.22 -8.14 -11.81
CA LEU A 67 -3.14 -7.31 -12.58
C LEU A 67 -2.41 -6.12 -13.21
N ASN A 68 -1.53 -5.47 -12.46
CA ASN A 68 -0.77 -4.33 -12.96
C ASN A 68 0.29 -4.74 -13.99
N ALA A 69 0.96 -5.88 -13.82
CA ALA A 69 1.86 -6.43 -14.83
C ALA A 69 1.12 -6.73 -16.14
N ARG A 70 -0.09 -7.30 -16.06
CA ARG A 70 -0.95 -7.53 -17.22
C ARG A 70 -1.46 -6.24 -17.87
N ARG A 71 -1.73 -5.19 -17.08
CA ARG A 71 -2.10 -3.87 -17.60
C ARG A 71 -0.92 -3.22 -18.31
N ALA A 72 0.27 -3.26 -17.70
CA ALA A 72 1.50 -2.74 -18.28
C ALA A 72 1.81 -3.45 -19.61
N ALA A 73 1.78 -4.78 -19.64
CA ALA A 73 2.03 -5.55 -20.86
C ALA A 73 1.05 -5.22 -22.00
N ARG A 74 -0.24 -4.95 -21.69
CA ARG A 74 -1.24 -4.52 -22.69
C ARG A 74 -0.94 -3.14 -23.28
N LEU A 75 -0.19 -2.30 -22.57
CA LEU A 75 0.26 -0.99 -23.02
C LEU A 75 1.66 -1.02 -23.64
N GLY A 76 2.27 -2.21 -23.81
CA GLY A 76 3.66 -2.35 -24.24
C GLY A 76 4.68 -1.87 -23.21
N ALA A 77 4.26 -1.72 -21.95
CA ALA A 77 5.08 -1.25 -20.84
C ALA A 77 5.52 -2.42 -19.93
N VAL A 78 6.54 -2.15 -19.10
CA VAL A 78 7.04 -3.07 -18.08
C VAL A 78 6.96 -2.42 -16.70
N LEU A 79 6.80 -3.23 -15.65
CA LEU A 79 6.91 -2.73 -14.28
C LEU A 79 8.39 -2.49 -13.94
N PRO A 80 8.68 -1.47 -13.10
CA PRO A 80 10.05 -1.21 -12.69
C PRO A 80 10.59 -2.33 -11.78
N PRO A 81 11.91 -2.45 -11.65
CA PRO A 81 12.53 -3.36 -10.69
C PRO A 81 12.10 -3.04 -9.26
N ARG A 82 12.17 -4.04 -8.38
CA ARG A 82 11.72 -3.93 -6.99
C ARG A 82 12.87 -3.95 -6.01
N TRP A 83 12.81 -3.09 -5.01
CA TRP A 83 13.61 -3.25 -3.80
C TRP A 83 13.01 -4.35 -2.93
N ASN A 84 13.50 -5.58 -3.13
CA ASN A 84 13.08 -6.74 -2.35
C ASN A 84 13.88 -6.83 -1.04
N GLY A 85 13.16 -6.79 0.08
CA GLY A 85 13.70 -7.10 1.39
C GLY A 85 13.85 -8.61 1.60
N LYS A 86 14.66 -9.00 2.58
CA LYS A 86 14.87 -10.40 2.99
C LYS A 86 13.80 -10.87 3.98
N ARG A 87 13.19 -9.95 4.74
CA ARG A 87 12.19 -10.29 5.76
C ARG A 87 10.80 -10.25 5.15
N ILE A 88 9.89 -10.99 5.78
CA ILE A 88 8.47 -11.02 5.38
C ILE A 88 7.91 -9.59 5.30
N GLY A 89 7.26 -9.25 4.19
CA GLY A 89 6.69 -7.92 3.96
C GLY A 89 7.71 -6.78 3.90
N ASN A 90 8.99 -7.06 3.58
CA ASN A 90 10.07 -6.07 3.52
C ASN A 90 10.27 -5.29 4.83
N LEU A 91 10.06 -5.95 5.98
CA LEU A 91 10.27 -5.34 7.30
C LEU A 91 11.71 -4.87 7.54
N ASP A 92 12.68 -5.46 6.85
CA ASP A 92 14.06 -4.99 6.83
C ASP A 92 14.22 -3.66 6.11
N VAL A 93 13.48 -3.43 5.01
CA VAL A 93 13.44 -2.13 4.34
C VAL A 93 12.82 -1.08 5.27
N LEU A 94 11.74 -1.43 5.98
CA LEU A 94 11.15 -0.55 6.99
C LEU A 94 12.13 -0.20 8.12
N GLU A 95 12.91 -1.18 8.58
CA GLU A 95 13.92 -0.96 9.61
C GLU A 95 15.04 -0.02 9.14
N VAL A 96 15.49 -0.18 7.90
CA VAL A 96 16.44 0.73 7.24
C VAL A 96 15.87 2.15 7.20
N LEU A 97 14.64 2.32 6.70
CA LEU A 97 13.98 3.63 6.62
C LEU A 97 13.79 4.28 8.00
N ARG A 98 13.41 3.48 9.01
CA ARG A 98 13.25 3.95 10.39
C ARG A 98 14.57 4.42 10.98
N LYS A 99 15.65 3.66 10.79
CA LYS A 99 16.98 4.00 11.30
C LYS A 99 17.47 5.33 10.71
N ILE A 100 17.29 5.50 9.40
CA ILE A 100 17.72 6.71 8.69
C ILE A 100 16.91 7.92 9.14
N ASN A 101 15.61 7.78 9.38
CA ASN A 101 14.80 8.89 9.89
C ASN A 101 15.31 9.44 11.25
N VAL A 102 16.09 8.65 12.00
CA VAL A 102 16.73 9.08 13.25
C VAL A 102 18.17 9.56 13.01
N ASP A 103 18.92 8.88 12.15
CA ASP A 103 20.37 9.02 12.03
C ASP A 103 20.83 9.87 10.81
N GLY A 104 19.97 10.19 9.85
CA GLY A 104 20.35 10.84 8.59
C GLY A 104 19.18 11.32 7.70
N TYR A 105 19.39 11.41 6.39
CA TYR A 105 18.37 11.84 5.43
C TYR A 105 17.74 10.64 4.72
N LEU A 106 16.40 10.59 4.69
CA LEU A 106 15.64 9.53 3.99
C LEU A 106 16.06 9.36 2.52
N SER A 107 16.52 10.43 1.87
CA SER A 107 16.96 10.43 0.47
C SER A 107 18.20 9.58 0.21
N ASP A 108 19.08 9.40 1.19
CA ASP A 108 20.41 8.82 0.96
C ASP A 108 20.31 7.37 0.47
N ASN A 109 19.50 6.55 1.14
CA ASN A 109 19.30 5.15 0.73
C ASN A 109 18.43 5.00 -0.51
N PHE A 110 17.52 5.94 -0.77
CA PHE A 110 16.78 5.93 -2.03
C PHE A 110 17.73 6.21 -3.20
N TRP A 111 18.67 7.14 -3.02
CA TRP A 111 19.70 7.44 -4.02
C TRP A 111 20.63 6.25 -4.26
N GLU A 112 21.10 5.59 -3.22
CA GLU A 112 21.90 4.35 -3.34
C GLU A 112 21.14 3.28 -4.12
N LYS A 113 19.85 3.07 -3.82
CA LYS A 113 19.03 2.09 -4.54
C LYS A 113 18.73 2.48 -5.98
N MET A 114 18.70 3.78 -6.31
CA MET A 114 18.66 4.20 -7.72
C MET A 114 19.89 3.75 -8.50
N HIS A 115 21.08 3.72 -7.87
CA HIS A 115 22.29 3.26 -8.56
C HIS A 115 22.27 1.75 -8.82
N GLU A 116 21.66 0.97 -7.92
CA GLU A 116 21.56 -0.48 -8.04
C GLU A 116 20.43 -0.93 -8.98
N LEU A 117 19.25 -0.34 -8.85
CA LEU A 117 18.02 -0.78 -9.52
C LEU A 117 17.69 0.07 -10.76
N GLY A 118 18.33 1.22 -10.92
CA GLY A 118 18.06 2.18 -11.98
C GLY A 118 17.18 3.35 -11.53
N PRO A 119 16.87 4.27 -12.46
CA PRO A 119 16.25 5.56 -12.14
C PRO A 119 14.81 5.43 -11.63
N THR A 120 14.13 4.31 -11.85
CA THR A 120 12.78 4.06 -11.34
C THR A 120 12.71 2.67 -10.75
N TYR A 121 12.26 2.57 -9.50
CA TYR A 121 12.06 1.30 -8.83
C TYR A 121 10.85 1.35 -7.89
N GLU A 122 10.31 0.18 -7.63
CA GLU A 122 9.24 -0.03 -6.66
C GLU A 122 9.87 -0.29 -5.28
N VAL A 123 9.38 0.40 -4.25
CA VAL A 123 9.63 0.10 -2.86
C VAL A 123 8.31 -0.34 -2.24
N SER A 124 8.27 -1.56 -1.69
CA SER A 124 7.06 -2.05 -1.02
C SER A 124 7.31 -2.23 0.45
N ILE A 125 6.41 -1.71 1.30
CA ILE A 125 6.43 -1.90 2.75
C ILE A 125 5.15 -2.63 3.12
N MET A 126 5.27 -3.78 3.80
CA MET A 126 4.13 -4.63 4.15
C MET A 126 3.21 -4.93 2.95
N TRP A 127 3.83 -5.18 1.79
CA TRP A 127 3.16 -5.44 0.51
C TRP A 127 2.29 -4.30 -0.03
N ASP A 128 2.40 -3.09 0.51
CA ASP A 128 1.88 -1.86 -0.09
C ASP A 128 2.99 -1.25 -0.96
N PRO A 129 2.83 -1.18 -2.29
CA PRO A 129 3.88 -0.71 -3.19
C PRO A 129 3.80 0.80 -3.42
N ASP A 130 4.93 1.46 -3.23
CA ASP A 130 5.22 2.82 -3.64
C ASP A 130 6.30 2.82 -4.73
N TYR A 131 6.41 3.93 -5.48
CA TYR A 131 7.39 4.06 -6.56
C TYR A 131 8.28 5.26 -6.31
N VAL A 132 9.57 5.07 -6.52
CA VAL A 132 10.58 6.12 -6.46
C VAL A 132 11.14 6.31 -7.86
N THR A 133 11.25 7.55 -8.31
CA THR A 133 11.77 7.87 -9.65
C THR A 133 12.64 9.12 -9.68
N SER A 134 13.74 9.04 -10.43
CA SER A 134 14.56 10.14 -10.91
C SER A 134 14.53 10.27 -12.44
N ASP A 135 13.70 9.47 -13.13
CA ASP A 135 13.53 9.55 -14.58
C ASP A 135 12.84 10.86 -14.96
N VAL A 136 13.56 11.71 -15.70
CA VAL A 136 13.10 13.04 -16.12
C VAL A 136 11.81 12.97 -16.96
N ASN A 137 11.61 11.92 -17.76
CA ASN A 137 10.41 11.76 -18.57
C ASN A 137 9.20 11.46 -17.68
N ILE A 138 9.36 10.60 -16.67
CA ILE A 138 8.29 10.30 -15.71
C ILE A 138 7.98 11.55 -14.87
N ILE A 139 9.00 12.22 -14.36
CA ILE A 139 8.83 13.46 -13.57
C ILE A 139 8.12 14.53 -14.40
N LYS A 140 8.53 14.74 -15.66
CA LYS A 140 7.86 15.67 -16.58
C LYS A 140 6.41 15.24 -16.83
N ASN A 141 6.15 13.94 -16.97
CA ASN A 141 4.81 13.45 -17.18
C ASN A 141 3.89 13.75 -15.98
N VAL A 142 4.38 13.46 -14.76
CA VAL A 142 3.66 13.70 -13.51
C VAL A 142 3.42 15.19 -13.25
N LEU A 143 4.44 16.03 -13.47
CA LEU A 143 4.42 17.44 -13.04
C LEU A 143 3.96 18.43 -14.12
N ALA A 144 3.99 18.05 -15.39
CA ALA A 144 3.73 18.99 -16.50
C ALA A 144 2.85 18.44 -17.62
N THR A 145 3.07 17.20 -18.08
CA THR A 145 2.37 16.69 -19.28
C THR A 145 0.98 16.15 -18.97
N ASP A 146 0.83 15.38 -17.90
CA ASP A 146 -0.38 14.60 -17.61
C ASP A 146 -0.81 14.72 -16.14
N PHE A 147 -0.65 15.92 -15.57
CA PHE A 147 -0.87 16.20 -14.15
C PHE A 147 -2.24 15.74 -13.63
N ASN A 148 -3.29 15.81 -14.46
CA ASN A 148 -4.64 15.41 -14.08
C ASN A 148 -4.78 13.90 -13.78
N ASN A 149 -3.88 13.06 -14.31
CA ASN A 149 -3.84 11.64 -14.00
C ASN A 149 -2.99 11.32 -12.75
N TRP A 150 -2.31 12.32 -12.17
CA TRP A 150 -1.40 12.20 -11.03
C TRP A 150 -1.84 13.09 -9.85
N VAL A 151 -3.13 13.04 -9.53
CA VAL A 151 -3.70 13.70 -8.35
C VAL A 151 -3.14 13.13 -7.04
N LYS A 152 -3.06 13.96 -5.99
CA LYS A 152 -2.60 13.53 -4.65
C LYS A 152 -3.63 12.61 -3.99
N GLY A 153 -4.91 12.93 -4.18
CA GLY A 153 -6.03 12.12 -3.73
C GLY A 153 -6.34 12.22 -2.23
N GLU A 154 -7.42 11.55 -1.84
CA GLU A 154 -8.02 11.65 -0.49
C GLU A 154 -7.08 11.28 0.66
N LYS A 155 -6.17 10.31 0.43
CA LYS A 155 -5.21 9.84 1.45
C LYS A 155 -4.24 10.97 1.82
N PHE A 156 -3.68 11.63 0.81
CA PHE A 156 -2.76 12.75 1.04
C PHE A 156 -3.50 13.95 1.65
N ASP A 157 -4.67 14.31 1.10
CA ASP A 157 -5.49 15.41 1.64
C ASP A 157 -5.73 15.23 3.13
N ALA A 158 -6.24 14.08 3.55
CA ALA A 158 -6.58 13.91 4.95
C ALA A 158 -5.39 13.92 5.91
N PHE A 159 -4.21 13.46 5.47
CA PHE A 159 -3.01 13.49 6.30
C PHE A 159 -2.40 14.90 6.37
N MET A 160 -2.44 15.65 5.27
CA MET A 160 -1.77 16.94 5.18
C MET A 160 -2.69 18.14 5.45
N LYS A 161 -4.01 17.97 5.46
CA LYS A 161 -4.98 19.07 5.63
C LYS A 161 -4.80 19.89 6.89
N SER A 162 -4.39 19.29 8.00
CA SER A 162 -4.12 20.04 9.25
C SER A 162 -2.86 20.91 9.14
N VAL A 163 -1.92 20.55 8.27
CA VAL A 163 -0.62 21.22 8.12
C VAL A 163 -0.63 22.18 6.92
N LEU A 164 -1.16 21.74 5.78
CA LEU A 164 -1.17 22.46 4.50
C LEU A 164 -2.51 23.13 4.18
N GLY A 165 -3.55 22.90 5.00
CA GLY A 165 -4.89 23.45 4.77
C GLY A 165 -5.53 22.90 3.49
N THR A 166 -6.30 23.74 2.81
CA THR A 166 -6.92 23.44 1.50
C THR A 166 -6.33 24.31 0.39
N GLY A 167 -5.09 24.77 0.56
CA GLY A 167 -4.40 25.58 -0.45
C GLY A 167 -3.86 24.74 -1.62
N VAL A 168 -3.10 25.37 -2.51
CA VAL A 168 -2.55 24.75 -3.72
C VAL A 168 -1.66 23.53 -3.44
N PHE A 169 -1.02 23.44 -2.27
CA PHE A 169 -0.20 22.28 -1.93
C PHE A 169 -1.00 21.04 -1.50
N ASN A 170 -2.30 21.19 -1.24
CA ASN A 170 -3.18 20.13 -0.76
C ASN A 170 -4.52 20.06 -1.53
N SER A 171 -4.53 20.57 -2.76
CA SER A 171 -5.71 20.57 -3.64
C SER A 171 -5.38 19.85 -4.95
N ASP A 172 -6.41 19.23 -5.54
CA ASP A 172 -6.35 18.56 -6.84
C ASP A 172 -7.28 19.27 -7.85
N GLY A 173 -7.06 19.04 -9.15
CA GLY A 173 -7.94 19.52 -10.22
C GLY A 173 -7.94 21.03 -10.41
N ASP A 174 -9.10 21.63 -10.67
CA ASP A 174 -9.21 23.05 -11.02
C ASP A 174 -8.83 24.01 -9.87
N MET A 175 -8.90 23.57 -8.61
CA MET A 175 -8.39 24.39 -7.49
C MET A 175 -6.87 24.51 -7.45
N TRP A 176 -6.15 23.64 -8.17
CA TRP A 176 -4.69 23.71 -8.28
C TRP A 176 -4.23 24.57 -9.45
N LYS A 177 -5.01 24.66 -10.52
CA LYS A 177 -4.69 25.46 -11.73
C LYS A 177 -4.73 26.96 -11.45
#